data_AF-A0A951N001-F1
#
_entry.id   AF-A0A951N001-F1
#
_cell.length_a   1.000
_cell.length_b   1.000
_cell.length_c   1.000
_cell.angle_alpha   90.00
_cell.angle_beta   90.00
_cell.angle_gamma   90.00
#
_symmetry.space_group_name_H-M   'P 1'
#
loop_
_entity.id
_entity.type
_entity.pdbx_description
1 polymer ?
#
loop_
_entity_poly.entity_id
_entity_poly.type
_entity_poly.pdbx_seq_one_letter_code
_entity_poly.pdbx_strand_id
1 'polypeptide(L)'
;MDLAQELVCLEIPALPAFVGVARTVVAAVATSVPGIDDDRLEDLRIAVSEACTNAVEAHQAVGLDQRVVLRCLLEPDNLEVRVEDNGSGFDPAAVPPRPPVGDPAHLRAERGWGLQLIRALVDEVRFVPSEQG
;
A
#
# COMPACT_ATOMS: atom_id res chain seq x y z
N MET A 1 -17.65 16.73 -11.15
CA MET A 1 -16.95 16.22 -12.35
C MET A 1 -15.60 15.82 -11.82
N ASP A 2 -15.46 14.56 -11.39
CA ASP A 2 -14.23 14.06 -10.77
C ASP A 2 -13.11 14.18 -11.81
N LEU A 3 -12.14 15.04 -11.51
CA LEU A 3 -10.99 15.34 -12.35
C LEU A 3 -9.74 14.66 -11.78
N ALA A 4 -9.90 13.47 -11.20
CA ALA A 4 -8.76 12.65 -10.82
C ALA A 4 -7.96 12.32 -12.09
N GLN A 5 -6.76 12.87 -12.20
CA GLN A 5 -5.86 12.62 -13.32
C GLN A 5 -4.96 11.42 -12.97
N GLU A 6 -5.03 10.36 -13.75
CA GLU A 6 -4.04 9.27 -13.63
C GLU A 6 -2.69 9.76 -14.15
N LEU A 7 -1.71 9.84 -13.25
CA LEU A 7 -0.34 10.23 -13.57
C LEU A 7 0.48 9.03 -14.04
N VAL A 8 0.31 7.88 -13.37
CA VAL A 8 1.06 6.64 -13.63
C VAL A 8 0.19 5.44 -13.33
N CYS A 9 0.27 4.43 -14.21
CA CYS A 9 -0.15 3.06 -13.95
C CYS A 9 1.07 2.14 -14.11
N LEU A 10 1.36 1.31 -13.10
CA LEU A 10 2.49 0.40 -13.06
C LEU A 10 2.00 -1.01 -12.73
N GLU A 11 2.31 -1.97 -13.60
CA GLU A 11 2.06 -3.39 -13.34
C GLU A 11 3.38 -4.10 -12.99
N ILE A 12 3.42 -4.74 -11.82
CA ILE A 12 4.59 -5.49 -11.36
C ILE A 12 4.23 -6.97 -11.14
N PRO A 13 5.19 -7.90 -11.34
CA PRO A 13 4.99 -9.25 -10.83
C PRO A 13 4.80 -9.22 -9.31
N ALA A 14 3.96 -10.12 -8.79
CA ALA A 14 3.74 -10.32 -7.35
C ALA A 14 4.95 -11.02 -6.68
N LEU A 15 6.12 -10.37 -6.73
CA LEU A 15 7.38 -10.86 -6.18
C LEU A 15 8.03 -9.79 -5.29
N PRO A 16 8.60 -10.15 -4.13
CA PRO A 16 9.18 -9.17 -3.20
C PRO A 16 10.24 -8.25 -3.82
N ALA A 17 10.99 -8.75 -4.81
CA ALA A 17 12.02 -7.99 -5.52
C ALA A 17 11.46 -6.75 -6.25
N PHE A 18 10.16 -6.70 -6.56
CA PHE A 18 9.54 -5.61 -7.30
C PHE A 18 8.87 -4.56 -6.42
N VAL A 19 8.74 -4.79 -5.10
CA VAL A 19 8.21 -3.80 -4.15
C VAL A 19 9.05 -2.51 -4.17
N GLY A 20 10.37 -2.63 -4.30
CA GLY A 20 11.26 -1.47 -4.41
C GLY A 20 11.04 -0.65 -5.68
N VAL A 21 10.60 -1.28 -6.78
CA VAL A 21 10.29 -0.59 -8.04
C VAL A 21 9.04 0.26 -7.86
N ALA A 22 7.97 -0.31 -7.30
CA ALA A 22 6.74 0.41 -6.96
C ALA A 22 7.03 1.63 -6.08
N ARG A 23 7.78 1.43 -4.98
CA ARG A 23 8.19 2.53 -4.09
C ARG A 23 8.96 3.63 -4.83
N THR A 24 9.88 3.26 -5.72
CA THR A 24 10.70 4.23 -6.47
C THR A 24 9.84 5.06 -7.43
N VAL A 25 8.92 4.41 -8.14
CA VAL A 25 8.01 5.08 -9.08
C VAL A 25 7.08 6.04 -8.35
N VAL A 26 6.43 5.59 -7.26
CA VAL A 26 5.54 6.45 -6.47
C VAL A 26 6.30 7.64 -5.89
N ALA A 27 7.51 7.44 -5.37
CA ALA A 27 8.32 8.54 -4.85
C ALA A 27 8.67 9.57 -5.93
N ALA A 28 8.98 9.12 -7.15
CA ALA A 28 9.25 10.02 -8.27
C ALA A 28 8.01 10.84 -8.66
N VAL A 29 6.82 10.22 -8.68
CA VAL A 29 5.56 10.90 -8.92
C VAL A 29 5.27 11.92 -7.82
N ALA A 30 5.37 11.52 -6.55
CA ALA A 30 5.08 12.38 -5.41
C ALA A 30 5.99 13.62 -5.36
N THR A 31 7.27 13.48 -5.72
CA THR A 31 8.21 14.61 -5.82
C THR A 31 7.79 15.65 -6.87
N SER A 32 7.00 15.24 -7.89
CA SER A 32 6.48 16.17 -8.90
C SER A 32 5.20 16.90 -8.48
N VAL A 33 4.58 16.50 -7.37
CA VAL A 33 3.32 17.06 -6.88
C VAL A 33 3.62 18.17 -5.86
N PRO A 34 3.12 19.41 -6.08
CA PRO A 34 3.30 20.48 -5.12
C PRO A 34 2.68 20.16 -3.75
N GLY A 35 3.38 20.51 -2.67
CA GLY A 35 2.87 20.36 -1.30
C GLY A 35 3.22 19.05 -0.60
N ILE A 36 3.88 18.11 -1.28
CA ILE A 36 4.48 16.93 -0.65
C ILE A 36 5.91 17.30 -0.25
N ASP A 37 6.19 17.30 1.05
CA ASP A 37 7.53 17.50 1.61
C ASP A 37 8.29 16.16 1.78
N ASP A 38 9.56 16.25 2.21
CA ASP A 38 10.44 15.08 2.35
C ASP A 38 9.93 14.09 3.42
N ASP A 39 9.30 14.58 4.48
CA ASP A 39 8.74 13.73 5.55
C ASP A 39 7.53 12.96 5.01
N ARG A 40 6.61 13.63 4.31
CA ARG A 40 5.46 12.99 3.64
C ARG A 40 5.90 12.02 2.55
N LEU A 41 6.99 12.31 1.85
CA LEU A 41 7.57 11.41 0.86
C LEU A 41 8.10 10.12 1.51
N GLU A 42 8.76 10.22 2.67
CA GLU A 42 9.25 9.06 3.42
C GLU A 42 8.09 8.22 3.97
N ASP A 43 7.07 8.86 4.53
CA ASP A 43 5.82 8.23 4.98
C ASP A 43 5.16 7.44 3.85
N LEU A 44 5.01 8.06 2.67
CA LEU A 44 4.40 7.45 1.50
C LEU A 44 5.21 6.23 1.01
N ARG A 45 6.54 6.30 1.05
CA ARG A 45 7.41 5.17 0.69
C ARG A 45 7.19 3.96 1.57
N ILE A 46 7.03 4.17 2.87
CA ILE A 46 6.75 3.09 3.83
C ILE A 46 5.36 2.53 3.56
N ALA A 47 4.34 3.38 3.48
CA ALA A 47 2.95 2.96 3.22
C ALA A 47 2.81 2.13 1.93
N VAL A 48 3.43 2.57 0.84
CA VAL A 48 3.45 1.83 -0.44
C VAL A 48 4.18 0.50 -0.31
N SER A 49 5.28 0.46 0.45
CA SER A 49 6.03 -0.79 0.66
C SER A 49 5.19 -1.82 1.40
N GLU A 50 4.48 -1.41 2.44
CA GLU A 50 3.57 -2.28 3.21
C GLU A 50 2.38 -2.73 2.34
N ALA A 51 1.75 -1.82 1.59
CA ALA A 51 0.63 -2.15 0.72
C ALA A 51 1.02 -3.15 -0.38
N CYS A 52 2.16 -2.92 -1.04
CA CYS A 52 2.67 -3.83 -2.06
C CYS A 52 3.11 -5.17 -1.48
N THR A 53 3.72 -5.18 -0.27
CA THR A 53 4.11 -6.42 0.40
C THR A 53 2.87 -7.26 0.73
N ASN A 54 1.81 -6.64 1.24
CA ASN A 54 0.54 -7.32 1.50
C ASN A 54 -0.04 -7.93 0.21
N ALA A 55 -0.06 -7.17 -0.89
CA ALA A 55 -0.52 -7.67 -2.20
C ALA A 55 0.30 -8.88 -2.69
N VAL A 56 1.63 -8.82 -2.57
CA VAL A 56 2.53 -9.92 -2.93
C VAL A 56 2.27 -11.16 -2.08
N GLU A 57 2.14 -10.99 -0.76
CA GLU A 57 1.83 -12.10 0.15
C GLU A 57 0.46 -12.73 -0.14
N ALA A 58 -0.55 -11.90 -0.47
CA ALA A 58 -1.87 -12.36 -0.82
C ALA A 58 -1.86 -13.26 -2.08
N HIS A 59 -1.09 -12.90 -3.11
CA HIS A 59 -0.90 -13.74 -4.30
C HIS A 59 -0.15 -15.04 -3.98
N GLN A 60 0.92 -14.96 -3.18
CA GLN A 60 1.72 -16.13 -2.81
C GLN A 60 0.91 -17.16 -2.00
N ALA A 61 0.00 -16.70 -1.14
CA ALA A 61 -0.83 -17.56 -0.31
C ALA A 61 -1.76 -18.47 -1.15
N VAL A 62 -2.13 -18.05 -2.36
CA VAL A 62 -3.02 -18.80 -3.27
C VAL A 62 -2.36 -19.25 -4.57
N GLY A 63 -1.05 -19.00 -4.72
CA GLY A 63 -0.27 -19.45 -5.88
C GLY A 63 -0.62 -18.74 -7.20
N LEU A 64 -0.97 -17.45 -7.12
CA LEU A 64 -1.30 -16.62 -8.28
C LEU A 64 -0.04 -16.10 -8.98
N ASP A 65 -0.11 -16.01 -10.31
CA ASP A 65 0.95 -15.46 -11.17
C ASP A 65 0.57 -14.12 -11.82
N GLN A 66 -0.62 -13.60 -11.49
CA GLN A 66 -1.13 -12.31 -11.91
C GLN A 66 -0.25 -11.15 -11.40
N ARG A 67 -0.44 -9.98 -12.01
CA ARG A 67 0.30 -8.76 -11.67
C ARG A 67 -0.40 -8.02 -10.52
N VAL A 68 0.41 -7.34 -9.70
CA VAL A 68 -0.07 -6.29 -8.80
C VAL A 68 -0.08 -4.99 -9.60
N VAL A 69 -1.17 -4.25 -9.54
CA VAL A 69 -1.35 -2.99 -10.27
C VAL A 69 -1.24 -1.83 -9.29
N LEU A 70 -0.36 -0.87 -9.57
CA LEU A 70 -0.29 0.39 -8.85
C LEU A 70 -0.76 1.54 -9.72
N ARG A 71 -1.57 2.43 -9.16
CA ARG A 71 -1.99 3.68 -9.81
C ARG A 71 -1.69 4.87 -8.92
N CYS A 72 -1.14 5.92 -9.51
CA CYS A 72 -1.02 7.23 -8.87
C CYS A 72 -2.03 8.17 -9.52
N LEU A 73 -2.98 8.64 -8.73
CA LEU A 73 -4.08 9.51 -9.15
C LEU A 73 -3.92 10.86 -8.46
N LEU A 74 -3.85 11.93 -9.23
CA LEU A 74 -3.81 13.28 -8.69
C LEU A 74 -5.22 13.86 -8.67
N GLU A 75 -5.72 14.11 -7.47
CA GLU A 75 -6.93 14.88 -7.24
C GLU A 75 -6.57 16.35 -6.94
N PRO A 76 -7.54 17.30 -6.95
CA PRO A 76 -7.26 18.70 -6.67
C PRO A 76 -6.51 18.95 -5.35
N ASP A 77 -6.80 18.14 -4.32
CA ASP A 77 -6.31 18.35 -2.95
C ASP A 77 -5.48 17.19 -2.40
N ASN A 78 -5.27 16.10 -3.15
CA ASN A 78 -4.54 14.92 -2.67
C ASN A 78 -3.86 14.12 -3.81
N LEU A 79 -2.85 13.33 -3.44
CA LEU A 79 -2.29 12.27 -4.28
C LEU A 79 -2.77 10.93 -3.74
N GLU A 80 -3.63 10.24 -4.49
CA GLU A 80 -4.08 8.90 -4.16
C GLU A 80 -3.16 7.85 -4.81
N VAL A 81 -2.72 6.87 -4.01
CA VAL A 81 -2.00 5.70 -4.51
C VAL A 81 -2.87 4.46 -4.30
N ARG A 82 -3.28 3.83 -5.39
CA ARG A 82 -4.04 2.56 -5.36
C ARG A 82 -3.10 1.40 -5.61
N VAL A 83 -3.24 0.35 -4.80
CA VAL A 83 -2.57 -0.93 -4.96
C VAL A 83 -3.68 -1.98 -5.10
N GLU A 84 -3.72 -2.64 -6.25
CA GLU A 84 -4.73 -3.62 -6.61
C GLU A 84 -4.07 -4.99 -6.76
N ASP A 85 -4.67 -6.01 -6.15
CA ASP A 85 -4.21 -7.39 -6.18
C ASP A 85 -5.40 -8.34 -6.39
N ASN A 86 -5.12 -9.57 -6.83
CA ASN A 86 -6.12 -10.60 -7.11
C ASN A 86 -6.07 -11.74 -6.07
N GLY A 87 -5.46 -11.48 -4.91
CA GLY A 87 -5.33 -12.46 -3.83
C GLY A 87 -6.68 -12.83 -3.22
N SER A 88 -6.65 -13.54 -2.09
CA SER A 88 -7.87 -14.02 -1.42
C SER A 88 -8.72 -12.93 -0.77
N GLY A 89 -8.30 -11.66 -0.86
CA GLY A 89 -8.81 -10.58 -0.04
C GLY A 89 -8.51 -10.76 1.45
N PHE A 90 -8.90 -9.79 2.27
CA PHE A 90 -8.89 -9.88 3.72
C PHE A 90 -9.96 -8.96 4.33
N ASP A 91 -10.38 -9.25 5.56
CA ASP A 91 -11.22 -8.33 6.34
C ASP A 91 -10.33 -7.39 7.19
N PRO A 92 -10.25 -6.09 6.87
CA PRO A 92 -9.44 -5.13 7.63
C PRO A 92 -9.91 -4.90 9.06
N ALA A 93 -11.16 -5.26 9.39
CA ALA A 93 -11.71 -5.19 10.75
C ALA A 93 -11.36 -6.43 11.58
N ALA A 94 -11.10 -7.57 10.93
CA ALA A 94 -10.67 -8.80 11.59
C ALA A 94 -9.17 -8.83 11.93
N VAL A 95 -8.38 -7.88 11.40
CA VAL A 95 -6.95 -7.75 11.73
C VAL A 95 -6.81 -7.20 13.15
N PRO A 96 -6.30 -8.00 14.11
CA PRO A 96 -6.21 -7.57 15.50
C PRO A 96 -5.23 -6.39 15.65
N PRO A 97 -5.54 -5.41 16.51
CA PRO A 97 -4.58 -4.37 16.87
C PRO A 97 -3.37 -5.01 17.57
N ARG A 98 -2.20 -4.40 17.40
CA ARG A 98 -0.97 -4.93 18.02
C ARG A 98 -1.04 -4.75 19.55
N PRO A 99 -0.46 -5.69 20.33
CA PRO A 99 -0.26 -5.48 21.76
C PRO A 99 0.52 -4.18 22.02
N PRO A 100 0.26 -3.45 23.11
CA PRO A 100 0.97 -2.21 23.42
C PRO A 100 2.47 -2.42 23.62
N VAL A 101 3.25 -1.34 23.44
CA VAL A 101 4.70 -1.34 23.70
C VAL A 101 4.94 -1.73 25.17
N GLY A 102 5.75 -2.76 25.40
CA GLY A 102 6.02 -3.33 26.73
C GLY A 102 5.37 -4.69 26.98
N ASP A 103 4.46 -5.13 26.12
CA ASP A 103 3.92 -6.50 26.17
C ASP A 103 4.93 -7.51 25.57
N PRO A 104 5.25 -8.64 26.23
CA PRO A 104 6.09 -9.70 25.65
C PRO A 104 5.58 -10.26 24.31
N ALA A 105 4.27 -10.17 24.04
CA ALA A 105 3.66 -10.52 22.77
C ALA A 105 3.90 -9.47 21.67
N HIS A 106 4.25 -8.22 22.04
CA HIS A 106 4.64 -7.17 21.11
C HIS A 106 5.82 -7.65 20.25
N LEU A 107 6.89 -8.15 20.85
CA LEU A 107 8.06 -8.65 20.11
C LEU A 107 7.80 -9.91 19.28
N ARG A 108 6.72 -10.64 19.57
CA ARG A 108 6.34 -11.89 18.89
C ARG A 108 5.30 -11.69 17.78
N ALA A 109 4.70 -10.51 17.68
CA ALA A 109 3.78 -10.21 16.60
C ALA A 109 4.58 -10.01 15.29
N GLU A 110 4.69 -11.09 14.52
CA GLU A 110 5.36 -11.17 13.21
C GLU A 110 4.52 -10.58 12.07
N ARG A 111 3.20 -10.42 12.28
CA ARG A 111 2.23 -9.93 11.29
C ARG A 111 1.37 -8.82 11.88
N GLY A 112 0.79 -7.97 11.03
CA GLY A 112 -0.17 -6.93 11.43
C GLY A 112 0.40 -5.52 11.67
N TRP A 113 1.70 -5.32 11.41
CA TRP A 113 2.30 -3.98 11.39
C TRP A 113 1.89 -3.19 10.15
N GLY A 114 1.88 -3.82 8.97
CA GLY A 114 1.73 -3.11 7.71
C GLY A 114 0.47 -2.25 7.62
N LEU A 115 -0.69 -2.79 7.98
CA LEU A 115 -1.94 -2.02 8.01
C LEU A 115 -1.92 -0.87 9.01
N GLN A 116 -1.28 -1.04 10.16
CA GLN A 116 -1.17 0.02 11.18
C GLN A 116 -0.18 1.10 10.73
N LEU A 117 0.93 0.72 10.10
CA LEU A 117 1.88 1.66 9.51
C LEU A 117 1.21 2.47 8.41
N ILE A 118 0.50 1.84 7.47
CA ILE A 118 -0.25 2.56 6.44
C ILE A 118 -1.21 3.56 7.11
N ARG A 119 -2.07 3.12 8.03
CA ARG A 119 -3.03 3.98 8.74
C ARG A 119 -2.39 5.13 9.51
N ALA A 120 -1.17 4.97 10.03
CA ALA A 120 -0.49 5.98 10.81
C ALA A 120 0.28 6.99 9.95
N LEU A 121 0.66 6.60 8.72
CA LEU A 121 1.54 7.37 7.85
C LEU A 121 0.80 8.12 6.74
N VAL A 122 -0.42 7.69 6.36
CA VAL A 122 -1.22 8.39 5.35
C VAL A 122 -2.41 9.11 5.99
N ASP A 123 -2.90 10.16 5.32
CA ASP A 123 -4.05 10.93 5.81
C ASP A 123 -5.34 10.10 5.75
N GLU A 124 -5.54 9.36 4.67
CA GLU A 124 -6.70 8.49 4.46
C GLU A 124 -6.28 7.16 3.82
N VAL A 125 -6.91 6.07 4.25
CA VAL A 125 -6.74 4.74 3.64
C VAL A 125 -8.08 4.03 3.55
N ARG A 126 -8.33 3.39 2.40
CA ARG A 126 -9.50 2.55 2.14
C ARG A 126 -9.04 1.19 1.64
N PHE A 127 -9.70 0.15 2.13
CA PHE A 127 -9.54 -1.22 1.65
C PHE A 127 -10.87 -1.63 1.04
N VAL A 128 -10.87 -1.89 -0.26
CA VAL A 128 -12.09 -2.18 -1.01
C VAL A 128 -11.94 -3.58 -1.59
N PRO A 129 -12.81 -4.53 -1.20
CA PRO A 129 -12.86 -5.83 -1.87
C PRO A 129 -13.25 -5.64 -3.33
N SER A 130 -12.58 -6.34 -4.24
CA SER A 130 -12.97 -6.39 -5.64
C SER A 130 -13.64 -7.72 -5.95
N GLU A 131 -14.35 -7.81 -7.08
CA GLU A 131 -14.90 -9.09 -7.56
C GLU A 131 -13.82 -10.14 -7.87
N GLN A 132 -12.55 -9.71 -7.95
CA GLN A 132 -11.41 -10.53 -8.33
C GLN A 132 -10.46 -10.80 -7.14
N GLY A 133 -10.84 -10.38 -5.93
CA GLY A 133 -10.01 -10.40 -4.71
C GLY A 133 -10.38 -9.27 -3.76
#